data_AF-A0AAU1BQ64-F1
#
_entry.id   AF-A0AAU1BQ64-F1
#
_cell.length_a   1.000
_cell.length_b   1.000
_cell.length_c   1.000
_cell.angle_alpha   90.00
_cell.angle_beta   90.00
_cell.angle_gamma   90.00
#
_symmetry.space_group_name_H-M   'P 1'
#
loop_
_entity.id
_entity.type
_entity.pdbx_description
1 polymer ?
#
loop_
_entity_poly.entity_id
_entity_poly.type
_entity_poly.pdbx_seq_one_letter_code
_entity_poly.pdbx_strand_id
1 'polypeptide(L)'
;MANVIQRSSGGTVLVDQLPALIGVVVGAAASYAAQSMTESRRWRRQREERWDEKRFETYGRYGNVLKAQLRIAQRIGAAHGFSDVADPLEPAEGLPLLAEAESRRAAEWESVLLVGDAATIAAARRWHESVWTIELLVREGHAEIEAWSTAHRVASAARDDFYAHARRDLGIAGDPPPSGEWPRPWRAELSD
;
A
#
# COMPACT_ATOMS: atom_id res chain seq x y z
N MET A 1 62.67 5.06 71.96
CA MET A 1 62.45 4.37 70.68
C MET A 1 61.31 3.38 70.84
N ALA A 2 60.13 3.65 70.26
CA ALA A 2 59.16 2.63 69.89
C ALA A 2 58.19 3.25 68.87
N ASN A 3 58.48 3.04 67.59
CA ASN A 3 57.67 3.43 66.46
C ASN A 3 56.60 2.36 66.26
N VAL A 4 55.33 2.66 66.58
CA VAL A 4 54.21 1.76 66.34
C VAL A 4 53.77 1.95 64.88
N ILE A 5 54.19 1.01 64.05
CA ILE A 5 53.79 0.89 62.66
C ILE A 5 52.29 0.58 62.63
N GLN A 6 51.50 1.56 62.23
CA GLN A 6 50.07 1.43 61.90
C GLN A 6 49.94 0.55 60.65
N ARG A 7 49.70 -0.74 60.86
CA ARG A 7 49.54 -1.74 59.80
C ARG A 7 48.13 -1.66 59.24
N SER A 8 48.05 -1.64 57.92
CA SER A 8 46.90 -1.39 57.07
C SER A 8 45.65 -2.25 57.36
N SER A 9 44.52 -1.60 57.65
CA SER A 9 43.18 -2.21 57.70
C SER A 9 42.40 -2.02 56.38
N GLY A 10 43.08 -2.03 55.22
CA GLY A 10 42.44 -1.75 53.92
C GLY A 10 41.87 -2.98 53.19
N GLY A 11 42.27 -4.20 53.59
CA GLY A 11 41.96 -5.43 52.84
C GLY A 11 40.57 -6.02 53.11
N THR A 12 40.03 -5.90 54.32
CA THR A 12 38.72 -6.46 54.68
C THR A 12 37.56 -5.62 54.18
N VAL A 13 37.72 -4.29 54.17
CA VAL A 13 36.70 -3.33 53.73
C VAL A 13 36.33 -3.51 52.25
N LEU A 14 37.29 -3.93 51.42
CA LEU A 14 37.08 -4.17 50.00
C LEU A 14 36.29 -5.47 49.76
N VAL A 15 36.55 -6.51 50.54
CA VAL A 15 35.88 -7.81 50.43
C VAL A 15 34.44 -7.72 50.94
N ASP A 16 34.19 -6.95 52.00
CA ASP A 16 32.85 -6.70 52.54
C ASP A 16 31.96 -5.85 51.60
N GLN A 17 32.57 -5.06 50.71
CA GLN A 17 31.85 -4.23 49.74
C GLN A 17 31.56 -4.92 48.39
N LEU A 18 32.18 -6.07 48.13
CA LEU A 18 31.96 -6.84 46.89
C LEU A 18 30.48 -7.16 46.63
N PRO A 19 29.66 -7.58 47.61
CA PRO A 19 28.24 -7.87 47.36
C PRO A 19 27.46 -6.64 46.91
N ALA A 20 27.76 -5.47 47.47
CA ALA A 20 27.11 -4.21 47.11
C ALA A 20 27.50 -3.77 45.69
N LEU A 21 28.78 -3.88 45.33
CA LEU A 21 29.27 -3.56 43.99
C LEU A 21 28.68 -4.49 42.93
N ILE A 22 28.58 -5.80 43.23
CA ILE A 22 27.90 -6.77 42.36
C ILE A 22 26.43 -6.39 42.18
N GLY A 23 25.75 -6.02 43.26
CA GLY A 23 24.36 -5.55 43.20
C GLY A 23 24.16 -4.32 42.31
N VAL A 24 25.06 -3.35 42.38
CA VAL A 24 25.03 -2.14 41.53
C VAL A 24 25.27 -2.47 40.06
N VAL A 25 26.25 -3.33 39.76
CA VAL A 25 26.55 -3.75 38.37
C VAL A 25 25.37 -4.52 37.78
N VAL A 26 24.78 -5.44 38.54
CA VAL A 26 23.59 -6.19 38.12
C VAL A 26 22.39 -5.26 37.94
N GLY A 27 22.16 -4.33 38.86
CA GLY A 27 21.09 -3.34 38.77
C GLY A 27 21.24 -2.40 37.57
N ALA A 28 22.46 -1.95 37.28
CA ALA A 28 22.76 -1.13 36.12
C ALA A 28 22.59 -1.90 34.81
N ALA A 29 23.04 -3.16 34.74
CA ALA A 29 22.84 -4.02 33.57
C ALA A 29 21.37 -4.32 33.31
N ALA A 30 20.59 -4.62 34.36
CA ALA A 30 19.15 -4.83 34.27
C ALA A 30 18.41 -3.56 33.81
N SER A 31 18.80 -2.40 34.35
CA SER A 31 18.23 -1.09 33.97
C SER A 31 18.53 -0.74 32.52
N TYR A 32 19.78 -0.97 32.07
CA TYR A 32 20.17 -0.76 30.68
C TYR A 32 19.42 -1.68 29.71
N ALA A 33 19.29 -2.96 30.05
CA ALA A 33 18.54 -3.93 29.25
C ALA A 33 17.04 -3.56 29.16
N ALA A 34 16.42 -3.19 30.28
CA ALA A 34 15.03 -2.75 30.31
C ALA A 34 14.79 -1.48 29.47
N GLN A 35 15.72 -0.52 29.55
CA GLN A 35 15.69 0.71 28.75
C GLN A 35 15.82 0.39 27.24
N SER A 36 16.80 -0.44 26.87
CA SER A 36 17.05 -0.85 25.49
C SER A 36 15.87 -1.60 24.87
N MET A 37 15.22 -2.48 25.64
CA MET A 37 14.00 -3.19 25.21
C MET A 37 12.81 -2.24 25.00
N THR A 38 12.70 -1.21 25.83
CA THR A 38 11.61 -0.22 25.74
C THR A 38 11.81 0.71 24.54
N GLU A 39 13.04 1.14 24.29
CA GLU A 39 13.41 1.90 23.10
C GLU A 39 13.18 1.07 21.84
N SER A 40 13.63 -0.18 21.78
CA SER A 40 13.41 -1.06 20.62
C SER A 40 11.93 -1.23 20.26
N ARG A 41 11.05 -1.34 21.27
CA ARG A 41 9.58 -1.40 21.07
C ARG A 41 8.99 -0.07 20.58
N ARG A 42 9.52 1.07 21.03
CA ARG A 42 9.09 2.40 20.55
C ARG A 42 9.53 2.63 19.09
N TRP A 43 10.75 2.24 18.75
CA TRP A 43 11.30 2.34 17.39
C TRP A 43 10.57 1.43 16.41
N ARG A 44 10.12 0.25 16.86
CA ARG A 44 9.33 -0.67 16.03
C ARG A 44 7.94 -0.09 15.70
N ARG A 45 7.22 0.44 16.69
CA ARG A 45 5.91 1.08 16.48
C ARG A 45 5.96 2.30 15.55
N GLN A 46 6.93 3.19 15.75
CA GLN A 46 7.12 4.35 14.87
C GLN A 46 7.59 3.96 13.45
N ARG A 47 8.18 2.78 13.26
CA ARG A 47 8.49 2.25 11.93
C ARG A 47 7.26 1.64 11.29
N GLU A 48 6.50 0.84 12.04
CA GLU A 48 5.22 0.26 11.61
C GLU A 48 4.26 1.36 11.10
N GLU A 49 4.07 2.44 11.87
CA GLU A 49 3.21 3.58 11.50
C GLU A 49 3.65 4.26 10.18
N ARG A 50 4.95 4.48 9.98
CA ARG A 50 5.46 5.10 8.74
C ARG A 50 5.31 4.19 7.52
N TRP A 51 5.45 2.88 7.72
CA TRP A 51 5.23 1.92 6.64
C TRP A 51 3.74 1.79 6.30
N ASP A 52 2.84 1.91 7.27
CA ASP A 52 1.39 1.94 7.06
C ASP A 52 0.98 3.19 6.27
N GLU A 53 1.48 4.37 6.66
CA GLU A 53 1.24 5.63 5.94
C GLU A 53 1.76 5.53 4.50
N LYS A 54 2.97 5.01 4.31
CA LYS A 54 3.55 4.84 2.97
C LYS A 54 2.74 3.87 2.11
N ARG A 55 2.29 2.73 2.68
CA ARG A 55 1.41 1.78 1.99
C ARG A 55 0.10 2.44 1.58
N PHE A 56 -0.54 3.18 2.48
CA PHE A 56 -1.79 3.87 2.20
C PHE A 56 -1.65 4.87 1.04
N GLU A 57 -0.62 5.72 1.08
CA GLU A 57 -0.32 6.66 0.00
C GLU A 57 -0.06 5.95 -1.33
N THR A 58 0.76 4.90 -1.32
CA THR A 58 1.11 4.13 -2.52
C THR A 58 -0.11 3.45 -3.13
N TYR A 59 -0.95 2.79 -2.33
CA TYR A 59 -2.18 2.15 -2.82
C TYR A 59 -3.19 3.16 -3.35
N GLY A 60 -3.38 4.28 -2.65
CA GLY A 60 -4.26 5.36 -3.10
C GLY A 60 -3.80 5.95 -4.43
N ARG A 61 -2.49 6.20 -4.57
CA ARG A 61 -1.90 6.74 -5.80
C ARG A 61 -1.99 5.75 -6.96
N TYR A 62 -1.69 4.47 -6.71
CA TYR A 62 -1.81 3.42 -7.72
C TYR A 62 -3.25 3.27 -8.23
N GLY A 63 -4.23 3.29 -7.33
CA GLY A 63 -5.63 3.26 -7.73
C GLY A 63 -6.06 4.49 -8.55
N ASN A 64 -5.50 5.67 -8.26
CA ASN A 64 -5.79 6.89 -9.02
C ASN A 64 -5.21 6.84 -10.43
N VAL A 65 -3.98 6.34 -10.63
CA VAL A 65 -3.39 6.24 -11.98
C VAL A 65 -4.14 5.21 -12.84
N LEU A 66 -4.56 4.07 -12.28
CA LEU A 66 -5.39 3.10 -12.99
C LEU A 66 -6.76 3.65 -13.36
N LYS A 67 -7.41 4.41 -12.47
CA LYS A 67 -8.69 5.08 -12.77
C LYS A 67 -8.54 6.13 -13.87
N ALA A 68 -7.45 6.89 -13.86
CA ALA A 68 -7.17 7.88 -14.89
C ALA A 68 -6.95 7.21 -16.27
N GLN A 69 -6.18 6.13 -16.29
CA GLN A 69 -5.94 5.30 -17.47
C GLN A 69 -7.26 4.72 -18.02
N LEU A 70 -8.06 4.07 -17.16
CA LEU A 70 -9.39 3.55 -17.52
C LEU A 70 -10.31 4.64 -18.06
N ARG A 71 -10.32 5.84 -17.46
CA ARG A 71 -11.17 6.94 -17.94
C ARG A 71 -10.78 7.40 -19.35
N ILE A 72 -9.49 7.43 -19.69
CA ILE A 72 -9.06 7.76 -21.05
C ILE A 72 -9.53 6.68 -22.03
N ALA A 73 -9.33 5.40 -21.71
CA ALA A 73 -9.81 4.30 -22.54
C ALA A 73 -11.33 4.35 -22.75
N GLN A 74 -12.11 4.60 -21.70
CA GLN A 74 -13.56 4.77 -21.77
C GLN A 74 -14.00 5.89 -22.73
N ARG A 75 -13.29 7.03 -22.72
CA ARG A 75 -13.59 8.15 -23.63
C ARG A 75 -13.28 7.82 -25.09
N ILE A 76 -12.18 7.09 -25.35
CA ILE A 76 -11.89 6.56 -26.69
C ILE A 76 -12.97 5.56 -27.12
N GLY A 77 -13.37 4.68 -26.21
CA GLY A 77 -14.47 3.74 -26.45
C GLY A 77 -15.77 4.42 -26.86
N ALA A 78 -16.09 5.58 -26.27
CA ALA A 78 -17.25 6.35 -26.69
C ALA A 78 -17.15 6.94 -28.09
N ALA A 79 -15.95 7.29 -28.57
CA ALA A 79 -15.73 7.65 -29.98
C ALA A 79 -15.94 6.45 -30.92
N HIS A 80 -15.69 5.23 -30.44
CA HIS A 80 -16.02 3.97 -31.14
C HIS A 80 -17.50 3.57 -31.05
N GLY A 81 -18.35 4.36 -30.40
CA GLY A 81 -19.79 4.07 -30.27
C GLY A 81 -20.16 3.18 -29.10
N PHE A 82 -19.23 2.87 -28.18
CA PHE A 82 -19.60 2.26 -26.90
C PHE A 82 -20.34 3.31 -26.06
N SER A 83 -21.60 3.03 -25.73
CA SER A 83 -22.43 3.90 -24.90
C SER A 83 -21.86 4.06 -23.49
N ASP A 84 -22.39 5.01 -22.72
CA ASP A 84 -22.18 5.21 -21.27
C ASP A 84 -21.11 6.20 -20.81
N VAL A 85 -20.46 6.91 -21.73
CA VAL A 85 -19.49 7.97 -21.41
C VAL A 85 -19.90 9.26 -22.14
N ALA A 86 -20.05 10.37 -21.39
CA ALA A 86 -20.59 11.63 -21.91
C ALA A 86 -19.55 12.50 -22.66
N ASP A 87 -18.26 12.15 -22.60
CA ASP A 87 -17.16 12.95 -23.13
C ASP A 87 -16.24 12.14 -24.07
N PRO A 88 -16.70 11.79 -25.30
CA PRO A 88 -15.89 11.07 -26.28
C PRO A 88 -14.54 11.74 -26.54
N LEU A 89 -13.55 10.92 -26.88
CA LEU A 89 -12.20 11.37 -27.23
C LEU A 89 -11.74 10.62 -28.46
N GLU A 90 -11.44 11.35 -29.54
CA GLU A 90 -11.01 10.74 -30.79
C GLU A 90 -9.74 9.90 -30.59
N PRO A 91 -9.61 8.70 -31.19
CA PRO A 91 -8.45 7.85 -31.01
C PRO A 91 -7.11 8.54 -31.31
N ALA A 92 -7.08 9.41 -32.31
CA ALA A 92 -5.87 10.18 -32.68
C ALA A 92 -5.38 11.09 -31.54
N GLU A 93 -6.28 11.63 -30.73
CA GLU A 93 -5.97 12.48 -29.58
C GLU A 93 -5.82 11.67 -28.29
N GLY A 94 -6.59 10.60 -28.14
CA GLY A 94 -6.65 9.79 -26.93
C GLY A 94 -5.51 8.79 -26.78
N LEU A 95 -5.04 8.15 -27.85
CA LEU A 95 -3.99 7.13 -27.76
C LEU A 95 -2.65 7.67 -27.21
N PRO A 96 -2.19 8.89 -27.56
CA PRO A 96 -1.03 9.49 -26.91
C PRO A 96 -1.23 9.71 -25.40
N LEU A 97 -2.41 10.17 -24.99
CA LEU A 97 -2.74 10.37 -23.57
C LEU A 97 -2.80 9.04 -22.80
N LEU A 98 -3.28 7.98 -23.47
CA LEU A 98 -3.34 6.64 -22.93
C LEU A 98 -1.93 6.08 -22.70
N ALA A 99 -1.02 6.25 -23.66
CA ALA A 99 0.38 5.85 -23.52
C ALA A 99 1.10 6.59 -22.36
N GLU A 100 0.80 7.87 -22.17
CA GLU A 100 1.31 8.65 -21.03
C GLU A 100 0.70 8.18 -19.69
N ALA A 101 -0.58 7.82 -19.67
CA ALA A 101 -1.21 7.22 -18.49
C ALA A 101 -0.58 5.85 -18.15
N GLU A 102 -0.31 5.03 -19.18
CA GLU A 102 0.34 3.73 -19.05
C GLU A 102 1.74 3.87 -18.44
N SER A 103 2.54 4.82 -18.93
CA SER A 103 3.87 5.13 -18.42
C SER A 103 3.85 5.56 -16.96
N ARG A 104 2.89 6.42 -16.57
CA ARG A 104 2.69 6.82 -15.17
C ARG A 104 2.30 5.64 -14.28
N ARG A 105 1.39 4.78 -14.74
CA ARG A 105 1.01 3.56 -14.01
C ARG A 105 2.18 2.59 -13.85
N ALA A 106 3.03 2.44 -14.88
CA ALA A 106 4.23 1.62 -14.81
C ALA A 106 5.24 2.16 -13.77
N ALA A 107 5.43 3.48 -13.70
CA ALA A 107 6.29 4.09 -12.67
C ALA A 107 5.74 3.87 -11.25
N GLU A 108 4.43 4.04 -11.04
CA GLU A 108 3.81 3.81 -9.73
C GLU A 108 3.77 2.33 -9.32
N TRP A 109 3.80 1.41 -10.29
CA TRP A 109 3.83 -0.03 -10.04
C TRP A 109 5.06 -0.46 -9.24
N GLU A 110 6.22 0.13 -9.50
CA GLU A 110 7.45 -0.16 -8.76
C GLU A 110 7.30 0.12 -7.26
N SER A 111 6.58 1.18 -6.91
CA SER A 111 6.31 1.49 -5.50
C SER A 111 5.42 0.44 -4.84
N VAL A 112 4.39 -0.06 -5.55
CA VAL A 112 3.51 -1.12 -5.04
C VAL A 112 4.28 -2.40 -4.75
N LEU A 113 5.21 -2.78 -5.64
CA LEU A 113 6.06 -3.96 -5.46
C LEU A 113 6.95 -3.88 -4.22
N LEU A 114 7.37 -2.67 -3.83
CA LEU A 114 8.28 -2.48 -2.70
C LEU A 114 7.58 -2.48 -1.34
N VAL A 115 6.33 -2.01 -1.28
CA VAL A 115 5.67 -1.74 -0.01
C VAL A 115 4.53 -2.70 0.30
N GLY A 116 3.96 -3.36 -0.71
CA GLY A 116 2.77 -4.17 -0.53
C GLY A 116 3.03 -5.64 -0.20
N ASP A 117 2.05 -6.26 0.46
CA ASP A 117 2.04 -7.69 0.65
C ASP A 117 1.73 -8.44 -0.66
N ALA A 118 2.08 -9.74 -0.70
CA ALA A 118 1.94 -10.53 -1.91
C ALA A 118 0.48 -10.60 -2.42
N ALA A 119 -0.49 -10.62 -1.51
CA ALA A 119 -1.91 -10.69 -1.87
C ALA A 119 -2.40 -9.39 -2.50
N THR A 120 -2.03 -8.23 -1.94
CA THR A 120 -2.37 -6.92 -2.50
C THR A 120 -1.66 -6.68 -3.82
N ILE A 121 -0.38 -7.06 -3.95
CA ILE A 121 0.36 -7.00 -5.22
C ILE A 121 -0.35 -7.82 -6.30
N ALA A 122 -0.76 -9.05 -5.98
CA ALA A 122 -1.46 -9.91 -6.93
C ALA A 122 -2.82 -9.33 -7.35
N ALA A 123 -3.59 -8.75 -6.42
CA ALA A 123 -4.85 -8.11 -6.72
C ALA A 123 -4.66 -6.83 -7.58
N ALA A 124 -3.65 -6.03 -7.27
CA ALA A 124 -3.28 -4.84 -8.03
C ALA A 124 -2.90 -5.19 -9.48
N ARG A 125 -2.15 -6.28 -9.69
CA ARG A 125 -1.81 -6.80 -11.01
C ARG A 125 -3.05 -7.23 -11.78
N ARG A 126 -3.95 -8.01 -11.18
CA ARG A 126 -5.22 -8.40 -11.82
C ARG A 126 -6.02 -7.17 -12.26
N TRP A 127 -6.07 -6.13 -11.41
CA TRP A 127 -6.74 -4.89 -11.79
C TRP A 127 -6.04 -4.20 -12.98
N HIS A 128 -4.71 -4.10 -12.98
CA HIS A 128 -4.03 -3.51 -14.14
C HIS A 128 -4.23 -4.30 -15.44
N GLU A 129 -4.35 -5.62 -15.37
CA GLU A 129 -4.46 -6.52 -16.52
C GLU A 129 -5.86 -6.37 -17.13
N SER A 130 -6.86 -6.24 -16.27
CA SER A 130 -8.23 -5.94 -16.68
C SER A 130 -8.38 -4.55 -17.32
N VAL A 131 -7.68 -3.53 -16.82
CA VAL A 131 -7.65 -2.20 -17.44
C VAL A 131 -6.96 -2.27 -18.80
N TRP A 132 -5.82 -2.96 -18.91
CA TRP A 132 -5.14 -3.17 -20.20
C TRP A 132 -6.04 -3.91 -21.20
N THR A 133 -6.83 -4.89 -20.75
CA THR A 133 -7.80 -5.57 -21.63
C THR A 133 -8.74 -4.57 -22.30
N ILE A 134 -9.26 -3.57 -21.56
CA ILE A 134 -10.10 -2.50 -22.11
C ILE A 134 -9.31 -1.61 -23.10
N GLU A 135 -8.03 -1.35 -22.82
CA GLU A 135 -7.16 -0.59 -23.74
C GLU A 135 -6.94 -1.30 -25.07
N LEU A 136 -6.80 -2.62 -25.06
CA LEU A 136 -6.67 -3.41 -26.28
C LEU A 136 -7.93 -3.28 -27.14
N LEU A 137 -9.11 -3.36 -26.52
CA LEU A 137 -10.39 -3.19 -27.23
C LEU A 137 -10.50 -1.84 -27.94
N VAL A 138 -10.05 -0.74 -27.31
CA VAL A 138 -10.10 0.58 -27.95
C VAL A 138 -8.99 0.79 -28.98
N ARG A 139 -7.86 0.09 -28.88
CA ARG A 139 -6.80 0.12 -29.90
C ARG A 139 -7.20 -0.65 -31.15
N GLU A 140 -7.93 -1.76 -30.99
CA GLU A 140 -8.49 -2.55 -32.08
C GLU A 140 -9.65 -1.81 -32.77
N GLY A 141 -10.41 -1.01 -32.02
CA GLY A 141 -11.44 -0.11 -32.55
C GLY A 141 -12.72 -0.80 -33.02
N HIS A 142 -12.82 -2.12 -32.88
CA HIS A 142 -13.98 -2.93 -33.29
C HIS A 142 -14.28 -4.07 -32.29
N ALA A 143 -14.59 -3.75 -31.04
CA ALA A 143 -15.04 -4.76 -30.08
C ALA A 143 -16.57 -4.93 -30.10
N GLU A 144 -17.04 -6.15 -29.83
CA GLU A 144 -18.45 -6.40 -29.56
C GLU A 144 -18.88 -5.71 -28.25
N ILE A 145 -20.12 -5.22 -28.19
CA ILE A 145 -20.66 -4.52 -27.00
C ILE A 145 -20.62 -5.42 -25.75
N GLU A 146 -20.82 -6.72 -25.93
CA GLU A 146 -20.73 -7.71 -24.83
C GLU A 146 -19.30 -7.88 -24.32
N ALA A 147 -18.30 -7.87 -25.20
CA ALA A 147 -16.89 -7.92 -24.81
C ALA A 147 -16.50 -6.66 -24.04
N TRP A 148 -16.96 -5.48 -24.50
CA TRP A 148 -16.76 -4.20 -23.81
C TRP A 148 -17.36 -4.21 -22.40
N SER A 149 -18.62 -4.64 -22.27
CA SER A 149 -19.34 -4.70 -21.00
C SER A 149 -18.71 -5.72 -20.05
N THR A 150 -18.31 -6.88 -20.57
CA THR A 150 -17.62 -7.92 -19.78
C THR A 150 -16.28 -7.44 -19.26
N ALA A 151 -15.46 -6.80 -20.10
CA ALA A 151 -14.17 -6.25 -19.68
C ALA A 151 -14.33 -5.22 -18.55
N HIS A 152 -15.37 -4.37 -18.61
CA HIS A 152 -15.68 -3.41 -17.54
C HIS A 152 -16.11 -4.08 -16.24
N ARG A 153 -16.97 -5.10 -16.29
CA ARG A 153 -17.35 -5.86 -15.09
C ARG A 153 -16.14 -6.54 -14.43
N VAL A 154 -15.27 -7.14 -15.23
CA VAL A 154 -14.02 -7.76 -14.75
C VAL A 154 -13.12 -6.71 -14.10
N ALA A 155 -12.96 -5.53 -14.72
CA ALA A 155 -12.16 -4.45 -14.15
C ALA A 155 -12.73 -3.86 -12.85
N SER A 156 -14.06 -3.75 -12.75
CA SER A 156 -14.76 -3.37 -11.52
C SER A 156 -14.53 -4.38 -10.39
N ALA A 157 -14.70 -5.67 -10.67
CA ALA A 157 -14.46 -6.72 -9.68
C ALA A 157 -12.99 -6.75 -9.23
N ALA A 158 -12.03 -6.65 -10.15
CA ALA A 158 -10.61 -6.62 -9.83
C ALA A 158 -10.21 -5.38 -9.00
N ARG A 159 -10.86 -4.23 -9.25
CA ARG A 159 -10.72 -3.04 -8.42
C ARG A 159 -11.20 -3.29 -6.99
N ASP A 160 -12.36 -3.90 -6.82
CA ASP A 160 -12.94 -4.17 -5.51
C ASP A 160 -12.05 -5.12 -4.70
N ASP A 161 -11.54 -6.17 -5.37
CA ASP A 161 -10.54 -7.09 -4.80
C ASP A 161 -9.27 -6.34 -4.35
N PHE A 162 -8.74 -5.45 -5.20
CA PHE A 162 -7.55 -4.67 -4.85
C PHE A 162 -7.77 -3.84 -3.58
N TYR A 163 -8.89 -3.12 -3.46
CA TYR A 163 -9.17 -2.31 -2.27
C TYR A 163 -9.47 -3.17 -1.04
N ALA A 164 -10.09 -4.34 -1.18
CA ALA A 164 -10.28 -5.27 -0.08
C ALA A 164 -8.94 -5.79 0.45
N HIS A 165 -8.01 -6.19 -0.43
CA HIS A 165 -6.67 -6.61 -0.03
C HIS A 165 -5.85 -5.47 0.56
N ALA A 166 -5.83 -4.29 -0.07
CA ALA A 166 -5.13 -3.13 0.44
C ALA A 166 -5.59 -2.72 1.85
N ARG A 167 -6.90 -2.79 2.13
CA ARG A 167 -7.43 -2.51 3.48
C ARG A 167 -6.99 -3.55 4.49
N ARG A 168 -6.99 -4.84 4.13
CA ARG A 168 -6.50 -5.91 5.01
C ARG A 168 -5.01 -5.75 5.32
N ASP A 169 -4.20 -5.41 4.32
CA ASP A 169 -2.76 -5.14 4.49
C ASP A 169 -2.48 -3.90 5.36
N LEU A 170 -3.39 -2.93 5.36
CA LEU A 170 -3.37 -1.75 6.24
C LEU A 170 -4.00 -1.99 7.63
N GLY A 171 -4.49 -3.21 7.92
CA GLY A 171 -5.20 -3.51 9.16
C GLY A 171 -6.56 -2.81 9.32
N ILE A 172 -7.15 -2.31 8.23
CA ILE A 172 -8.44 -1.62 8.22
C ILE A 172 -9.56 -2.67 8.09
N ALA A 173 -10.47 -2.68 9.06
CA ALA A 173 -11.56 -3.64 9.10
C ALA A 173 -12.65 -3.37 8.04
N GLY A 174 -13.26 -4.45 7.56
CA GLY A 174 -14.40 -4.43 6.63
C GLY A 174 -14.01 -4.19 5.18
N ASP A 175 -14.75 -4.84 4.28
CA ASP A 175 -14.60 -4.65 2.84
C ASP A 175 -15.22 -3.32 2.42
N PRO A 176 -14.66 -2.64 1.40
CA PRO A 176 -15.29 -1.46 0.84
C PRO A 176 -16.63 -1.84 0.18
N PRO A 177 -17.59 -0.92 0.08
CA PRO A 177 -18.77 -1.18 -0.74
C PRO A 177 -18.32 -1.49 -2.18
N PRO A 178 -18.98 -2.42 -2.88
CA PRO A 178 -18.61 -2.79 -4.23
C PRO A 178 -18.69 -1.57 -5.14
N SER A 179 -17.84 -1.57 -6.17
CA SER A 179 -17.94 -0.60 -7.24
C SER A 179 -19.30 -0.71 -7.91
N GLY A 180 -19.89 0.44 -8.27
CA GLY A 180 -21.17 0.46 -8.96
C GLY A 180 -21.11 -0.29 -10.29
N GLU A 181 -22.24 -0.87 -10.69
CA GLU A 181 -22.34 -1.71 -11.89
C GLU A 181 -22.11 -0.93 -13.20
N TRP A 182 -21.63 -1.68 -14.20
CA TRP A 182 -21.49 -1.24 -15.59
C TRP A 182 -22.25 -2.20 -16.53
N PRO A 183 -23.11 -1.71 -17.44
CA PRO A 183 -23.61 -0.34 -17.59
C PRO A 183 -24.25 0.21 -16.31
N ARG A 184 -24.32 1.54 -16.19
CA ARG A 184 -24.94 2.18 -15.02
C ARG A 184 -26.46 1.92 -14.99
N PRO A 185 -27.02 1.24 -13.97
CA PRO A 185 -28.44 0.85 -13.97
C PRO A 185 -29.39 2.04 -13.80
N TRP A 186 -28.95 3.12 -13.16
CA TRP A 186 -29.76 4.32 -12.93
C TRP A 186 -30.28 4.98 -14.22
N ARG A 187 -29.68 4.72 -15.39
CA ARG A 187 -30.24 5.22 -16.64
C ARG A 187 -31.55 4.54 -17.02
N ALA A 188 -31.69 3.26 -16.74
CA ALA A 188 -32.97 2.56 -16.90
C ALA A 188 -34.01 3.12 -15.90
N GLU A 189 -33.60 3.40 -14.67
CA GLU A 189 -34.46 3.99 -13.63
C GLU A 189 -34.95 5.42 -13.97
N LEU A 190 -34.25 6.15 -14.83
CA LEU A 190 -34.66 7.47 -15.33
C LEU A 190 -35.43 7.43 -16.65
N SER A 191 -35.57 6.24 -17.26
CA SER A 191 -36.25 6.03 -18.54
C SER A 191 -37.73 5.64 -18.38
N ASP A 192 -38.15 5.32 -17.16
CA ASP A 192 -39.53 5.05 -16.74
C ASP A 192 -40.23 6.31 -16.19
#